data_AF-A0A2P8F8X9-F1
#
_entry.id   AF-A0A2P8F8X9-F1
#
_cell.length_a   1.000
_cell.length_b   1.000
_cell.length_c   1.000
_cell.angle_alpha   90.00
_cell.angle_beta   90.00
_cell.angle_gamma   90.00
#
_symmetry.space_group_name_H-M   'P 1'
#
loop_
_entity.id
_entity.type
_entity.pdbx_description
1 polymer ?
#
loop_
_entity_poly.entity_id
_entity_poly.type
_entity_poly.pdbx_seq_one_letter_code
_entity_poly.pdbx_strand_id
1 'polypeptide(L)'
;MKRFILAGCALVALGACQPKIPDSAAGVGFDNQVNSPQARARRDAQLSGQAVPPSQVVSQETIPEAPRVTAQPLSSGEPLSATSAVNRPAPTATVTAASTTGATTQRTSAPGTSGNDASDIARDTQAALAAAQTNSGQAPLEASPSNPPPPVLSNPGISDENDFAAVGERRSLEADAAQRERNKANYTLIQPTEVPKRSGNSGPNIVAYALSTNNPRGTRAYQRIGFSSASRYEKNCAKYARADQAQSAFLSRGGPKVDRLGLDPDGDGYACDWDPSPFRKAARN
;
A
#
# COMPACT_ATOMS: atom_id res chain seq x y z
N MET A 1 -51.10 15.92 21.90
CA MET A 1 -50.37 15.47 20.69
C MET A 1 -49.10 16.27 20.39
N LYS A 2 -49.10 17.62 20.41
CA LYS A 2 -47.89 18.45 20.14
C LYS A 2 -46.70 18.25 21.10
N ARG A 3 -46.95 17.93 22.37
CA ARG A 3 -45.90 17.68 23.39
C ARG A 3 -45.16 16.34 23.21
N PHE A 4 -45.83 15.33 22.67
CA PHE A 4 -45.22 14.03 22.38
C PHE A 4 -44.33 14.06 21.13
N ILE A 5 -44.68 14.90 20.14
CA ILE A 5 -43.89 15.09 18.92
C ILE A 5 -42.56 15.80 19.26
N LEU A 6 -42.59 16.82 20.13
CA LEU A 6 -41.38 17.53 20.57
C LEU A 6 -40.43 16.63 21.39
N ALA A 7 -40.96 15.76 22.25
CA ALA A 7 -40.14 14.80 23.02
C ALA A 7 -39.50 13.73 22.10
N GLY A 8 -40.19 13.28 21.05
CA GLY A 8 -39.65 12.35 20.07
C GLY A 8 -38.50 12.95 19.25
N CYS A 9 -38.64 14.19 18.78
CA CYS A 9 -37.57 14.87 18.04
C CYS A 9 -36.30 15.09 18.88
N ALA A 10 -36.45 15.38 20.19
CA ALA A 10 -35.30 15.56 21.08
C ALA A 10 -34.51 14.26 21.30
N LEU A 11 -35.18 13.10 21.37
CA LEU A 11 -34.52 11.81 21.50
C LEU A 11 -33.79 11.38 20.21
N VAL A 12 -34.33 11.73 19.04
CA VAL A 12 -33.67 11.46 17.75
C VAL A 12 -32.41 12.31 17.57
N ALA A 13 -32.41 13.56 18.06
CA ALA A 13 -31.24 14.44 17.99
C ALA A 13 -30.06 13.95 18.86
N LEU A 14 -30.31 13.27 19.99
CA LEU A 14 -29.24 12.72 20.84
C LEU A 14 -28.59 11.45 20.27
N GLY A 15 -29.29 10.67 19.43
CA GLY A 15 -28.74 9.44 18.84
C GLY A 15 -27.78 9.66 17.66
N ALA A 16 -27.76 10.87 17.08
CA ALA A 16 -26.99 11.17 15.87
C ALA A 16 -25.50 11.46 16.13
N CYS A 17 -25.08 11.59 17.39
CA CYS A 17 -23.69 11.91 17.77
C CYS A 17 -22.92 10.73 18.39
N GLN A 18 -23.43 9.49 18.33
CA GLN A 18 -22.64 8.34 18.77
C GLN A 18 -21.65 7.90 17.68
N PRO A 19 -20.32 7.89 17.96
CA PRO A 19 -19.35 7.38 17.00
C PRO A 19 -19.64 5.91 16.74
N LYS A 20 -19.66 5.51 15.45
CA LYS A 20 -19.91 4.13 15.03
C LYS A 20 -18.81 3.23 15.61
N ILE A 21 -19.12 2.50 16.67
CA ILE A 21 -18.21 1.51 17.28
C ILE A 21 -17.97 0.42 16.23
N PRO A 22 -16.71 0.19 15.79
CA PRO A 22 -16.41 -0.87 14.83
C PRO A 22 -16.73 -2.22 15.45
N ASP A 23 -17.57 -3.01 14.78
CA ASP A 23 -17.89 -4.37 15.19
C ASP A 23 -16.62 -5.25 15.09
N SER A 24 -15.91 -5.33 16.20
CA SER A 24 -14.65 -6.07 16.32
C SER A 24 -14.89 -7.57 16.52
N ALA A 25 -16.16 -8.01 16.62
CA ALA A 25 -16.55 -9.41 16.80
C ALA A 25 -16.97 -10.09 15.48
N ALA A 26 -16.91 -9.40 14.33
CA ALA A 26 -17.31 -9.93 13.03
C ALA A 26 -16.45 -11.12 12.50
N GLY A 27 -15.49 -11.61 13.28
CA GLY A 27 -14.66 -12.76 12.94
C GLY A 27 -13.63 -12.49 11.82
N VAL A 28 -12.78 -13.47 11.55
CA VAL A 28 -11.70 -13.41 10.55
C VAL A 28 -12.18 -13.69 9.10
N GLY A 29 -13.48 -13.50 8.82
CA GLY A 29 -14.09 -13.83 7.53
C GLY A 29 -13.87 -12.80 6.42
N PHE A 30 -14.28 -13.15 5.20
CA PHE A 30 -14.17 -12.30 4.01
C PHE A 30 -15.14 -11.10 4.02
N ASP A 31 -16.13 -11.12 4.91
CA ASP A 31 -17.18 -10.10 5.05
C ASP A 31 -16.87 -9.06 6.16
N ASN A 32 -15.63 -8.95 6.61
CA ASN A 32 -15.24 -7.91 7.57
C ASN A 32 -14.93 -6.57 6.88
N GLN A 33 -15.04 -5.45 7.62
CA GLN A 33 -14.81 -4.12 7.08
C GLN A 33 -13.43 -3.97 6.43
N VAL A 34 -12.41 -4.64 6.98
CA VAL A 34 -11.02 -4.61 6.50
C VAL A 34 -10.85 -5.31 5.14
N ASN A 35 -11.64 -6.34 4.88
CA ASN A 35 -11.64 -7.15 3.64
C ASN A 35 -12.76 -6.76 2.67
N SER A 36 -13.55 -5.74 2.97
CA SER A 36 -14.61 -5.26 2.08
C SER A 36 -14.06 -4.78 0.72
N PRO A 37 -14.81 -4.92 -0.39
CA PRO A 37 -14.39 -4.45 -1.71
C PRO A 37 -14.00 -2.97 -1.72
N GLN A 38 -14.69 -2.15 -0.92
CA GLN A 38 -14.41 -0.72 -0.77
C GLN A 38 -13.09 -0.45 -0.05
N ALA A 39 -12.74 -1.24 0.97
CA ALA A 39 -11.44 -1.13 1.64
C ALA A 39 -10.27 -1.53 0.73
N ARG A 40 -10.47 -2.54 -0.13
CA ARG A 40 -9.48 -2.94 -1.15
C ARG A 40 -9.25 -1.83 -2.18
N ALA A 41 -10.32 -1.27 -2.74
CA ALA A 41 -10.24 -0.18 -3.70
C ALA A 41 -9.53 1.07 -3.16
N ARG A 42 -9.73 1.41 -1.88
CA ARG A 42 -9.01 2.54 -1.23
C ARG A 42 -7.51 2.27 -1.10
N ARG A 43 -7.12 1.03 -0.77
CA ARG A 43 -5.72 0.63 -0.64
C ARG A 43 -5.01 0.62 -2.00
N ASP A 44 -5.68 0.11 -3.03
CA ASP A 44 -5.17 0.09 -4.40
C ASP A 44 -5.01 1.52 -4.96
N ALA A 45 -5.90 2.44 -4.58
CA ALA A 45 -5.77 3.86 -4.90
C ALA A 45 -4.58 4.53 -4.17
N GLN A 46 -4.28 4.12 -2.94
CA GLN A 46 -3.10 4.61 -2.21
C GLN A 46 -1.79 4.07 -2.77
N LEU A 47 -1.76 2.79 -3.18
CA LEU A 47 -0.58 2.15 -3.75
C LEU A 47 -0.27 2.64 -5.17
N SER A 48 -1.30 2.94 -5.98
CA SER A 48 -1.10 3.45 -7.33
C SER A 48 -0.61 4.91 -7.39
N GLY A 49 -0.73 5.66 -6.29
CA GLY A 49 -0.24 7.06 -6.19
C GLY A 49 1.22 7.21 -5.76
N GLN A 50 1.87 6.15 -5.27
CA GLN A 50 3.24 6.21 -4.75
C GLN A 50 4.12 5.26 -5.55
N ALA A 51 4.69 5.77 -6.64
CA ALA A 51 5.69 5.05 -7.43
C ALA A 51 6.87 4.69 -6.52
N VAL A 52 6.97 3.41 -6.15
CA VAL A 52 8.13 2.87 -5.45
C VAL A 52 9.31 2.97 -6.42
N PRO A 53 10.36 3.74 -6.10
CA PRO A 53 11.52 3.84 -6.99
C PRO A 53 12.15 2.45 -7.19
N PRO A 54 12.66 2.13 -8.39
CA PRO A 54 13.28 0.83 -8.65
C PRO A 54 14.45 0.58 -7.69
N SER A 55 14.68 -0.68 -7.34
CA SER A 55 15.61 -1.16 -6.30
C SER A 55 17.11 -0.93 -6.57
N GLN A 56 17.47 0.03 -7.41
CA GLN A 56 18.85 0.29 -7.84
C GLN A 56 19.28 1.76 -7.71
N VAL A 57 18.54 2.60 -6.99
CA VAL A 57 18.97 3.98 -6.69
C VAL A 57 19.36 4.07 -5.21
N VAL A 58 20.61 3.70 -4.90
CA VAL A 58 21.26 4.16 -3.67
C VAL A 58 21.67 5.60 -3.94
N SER A 59 21.02 6.57 -3.29
CA SER A 59 21.46 7.96 -3.30
C SER A 59 22.88 8.03 -2.73
N GLN A 60 23.87 8.23 -3.59
CA GLN A 60 25.22 8.61 -3.16
C GLN A 60 25.21 10.12 -2.91
N GLU A 61 24.79 10.52 -1.72
CA GLU A 61 25.02 11.89 -1.27
C GLU A 61 26.47 11.97 -0.79
N THR A 62 27.33 12.58 -1.60
CA THR A 62 28.71 12.88 -1.19
C THR A 62 28.66 14.06 -0.24
N ILE A 63 28.96 13.82 1.03
CA ILE A 63 29.11 14.84 2.06
C ILE A 63 30.31 15.73 1.66
N PRO A 64 30.14 17.05 1.46
CA PRO A 64 31.26 17.93 1.16
C PRO A 64 32.21 17.99 2.38
N GLU A 65 33.52 17.90 2.11
CA GLU A 65 34.58 18.07 3.11
C GLU A 65 34.39 19.40 3.86
N ALA A 66 34.37 19.33 5.20
CA ALA A 66 34.21 20.52 6.04
C ALA A 66 35.32 21.55 5.76
N PRO A 67 34.99 22.86 5.73
CA PRO A 67 36.00 23.89 5.56
C PRO A 67 36.99 23.85 6.72
N ARG A 68 38.27 23.72 6.41
CA ARG A 68 39.34 23.73 7.41
C ARG A 68 39.49 25.16 7.95
N VAL A 69 39.19 25.36 9.22
CA VAL A 69 39.42 26.65 9.90
C VAL A 69 40.89 26.73 10.31
N THR A 70 41.70 27.48 9.56
CA THR A 70 43.06 27.85 9.99
C THR A 70 42.98 29.01 10.97
N ALA A 71 43.35 28.77 12.22
CA ALA A 71 43.49 29.83 13.23
C ALA A 71 44.77 30.64 12.96
N GLN A 72 44.63 31.78 12.27
CA GLN A 72 45.64 32.85 12.30
C GLN A 72 45.22 33.90 13.33
N PRO A 73 46.12 34.35 14.22
CA PRO A 73 45.78 35.41 15.17
C PRO A 73 45.59 36.75 14.45
N LEU A 74 44.44 37.40 14.66
CA LEU A 74 44.21 38.77 14.21
C LEU A 74 45.12 39.74 14.98
N SER A 75 46.01 40.41 14.26
CA SER A 75 46.74 41.58 14.77
C SER A 75 45.85 42.82 14.65
N SER A 76 45.73 43.56 15.75
CA SER A 76 44.95 44.79 15.87
C SER A 76 45.58 45.97 15.12
N GLY A 77 44.81 46.70 14.31
CA GLY A 77 45.24 47.99 13.76
C GLY A 77 44.32 48.61 12.69
N GLU A 78 43.41 49.47 13.14
CA GLU A 78 42.97 50.75 12.50
C GLU A 78 42.13 50.81 11.19
N PRO A 79 41.40 51.95 10.96
CA PRO A 79 40.07 51.92 10.35
C PRO A 79 39.90 52.70 9.01
N LEU A 80 38.73 52.46 8.38
CA LEU A 80 37.95 53.31 7.46
C LEU A 80 38.58 53.78 6.13
N SER A 81 38.03 53.33 4.99
CA SER A 81 37.21 54.15 4.05
C SER A 81 37.17 53.59 2.62
N ALA A 82 35.92 53.46 2.14
CA ALA A 82 35.38 53.73 0.80
C ALA A 82 36.13 53.42 -0.52
N THR A 83 35.27 53.07 -1.48
CA THR A 83 35.29 53.30 -2.93
C THR A 83 35.86 52.26 -3.90
N SER A 84 34.92 51.79 -4.73
CA SER A 84 34.98 51.69 -6.19
C SER A 84 35.70 50.50 -6.85
N ALA A 85 34.83 49.56 -7.29
CA ALA A 85 34.66 49.05 -8.65
C ALA A 85 35.86 48.94 -9.60
N VAL A 86 35.95 47.78 -10.28
CA VAL A 86 36.16 47.56 -11.75
C VAL A 86 36.45 46.05 -11.93
N ASN A 87 35.53 45.24 -12.45
CA ASN A 87 35.23 44.96 -13.87
C ASN A 87 35.99 43.73 -14.42
N ARG A 88 35.28 42.66 -14.83
CA ARG A 88 35.49 41.90 -16.10
C ARG A 88 34.56 40.67 -16.24
N PRO A 89 34.41 40.07 -17.44
CA PRO A 89 33.12 39.95 -18.11
C PRO A 89 32.66 38.50 -18.32
N ALA A 90 31.42 38.37 -18.79
CA ALA A 90 30.81 37.15 -19.27
C ALA A 90 31.50 36.56 -20.52
N PRO A 91 31.26 35.28 -20.81
CA PRO A 91 30.98 34.89 -22.19
C PRO A 91 29.60 34.26 -22.36
N THR A 92 28.92 34.79 -23.36
CA THR A 92 27.68 34.36 -24.01
C THR A 92 27.87 33.04 -24.76
N ALA A 93 26.87 32.14 -24.70
CA ALA A 93 26.57 31.25 -25.83
C ALA A 93 25.09 30.88 -25.83
N THR A 94 24.48 31.14 -26.98
CA THR A 94 23.06 31.07 -27.33
C THR A 94 22.78 29.77 -28.06
N VAL A 95 21.72 29.03 -27.75
CA VAL A 95 20.96 28.26 -28.77
C VAL A 95 19.46 28.27 -28.45
N THR A 96 18.72 28.52 -29.53
CA THR A 96 17.32 28.86 -29.77
C THR A 96 16.31 27.69 -29.65
N ALA A 97 15.18 28.02 -29.02
CA ALA A 97 13.76 27.64 -29.24
C ALA A 97 13.33 26.25 -29.74
N ALA A 98 12.28 25.69 -29.10
CA ALA A 98 10.89 25.77 -29.59
C ALA A 98 9.87 25.18 -28.59
N SER A 99 8.66 25.73 -28.65
CA SER A 99 7.57 25.76 -27.67
C SER A 99 6.67 24.50 -27.65
N THR A 100 5.99 24.23 -26.52
CA THR A 100 4.50 24.31 -26.37
C THR A 100 3.97 23.53 -25.14
N THR A 101 3.39 24.30 -24.21
CA THR A 101 2.26 24.00 -23.29
C THR A 101 2.39 22.96 -22.16
N GLY A 102 2.18 23.43 -20.92
CA GLY A 102 1.70 22.62 -19.80
C GLY A 102 2.28 23.04 -18.45
N ALA A 103 1.49 23.77 -17.66
CA ALA A 103 1.85 24.41 -16.41
C ALA A 103 2.29 23.48 -15.27
N THR A 104 3.34 23.89 -14.53
CA THR A 104 3.35 24.07 -13.06
C THR A 104 4.69 24.70 -12.67
N THR A 105 4.68 26.00 -12.42
CA THR A 105 5.86 26.77 -11.99
C THR A 105 6.06 26.58 -10.50
N GLN A 106 6.96 25.65 -10.14
CA GLN A 106 7.67 25.71 -8.87
C GLN A 106 8.89 26.59 -9.11
N ARG A 107 8.79 27.87 -8.74
CA ARG A 107 9.94 28.79 -8.79
C ARG A 107 10.57 28.86 -7.41
N THR A 108 11.69 28.16 -7.30
CA THR A 108 12.80 28.51 -6.41
C THR A 108 13.18 29.98 -6.61
N SER A 109 13.15 30.77 -5.54
CA SER A 109 13.82 32.06 -5.49
C SER A 109 14.81 32.04 -4.34
N ALA A 110 16.08 32.14 -4.70
CA ALA A 110 17.24 32.37 -3.84
C ALA A 110 17.15 33.78 -3.18
N PRO A 111 18.03 34.09 -2.21
CA PRO A 111 17.87 35.20 -1.28
C PRO A 111 18.29 36.54 -1.90
N GLY A 112 17.68 37.62 -1.43
CA GLY A 112 18.16 38.99 -1.65
C GLY A 112 17.31 39.83 -2.60
N THR A 113 16.22 40.39 -2.07
CA THR A 113 15.80 41.76 -2.36
C THR A 113 15.25 42.31 -1.05
N SER A 114 15.79 43.43 -0.56
CA SER A 114 15.22 44.19 0.54
C SER A 114 13.78 44.58 0.19
N GLY A 115 12.82 43.80 0.66
CA GLY A 115 11.39 44.06 0.52
C GLY A 115 10.99 45.19 1.46
N ASN A 116 11.20 46.42 1.03
CA ASN A 116 10.64 47.61 1.68
C ASN A 116 9.15 47.78 1.31
N ASP A 117 8.46 46.70 0.96
CA ASP A 117 7.03 46.73 0.69
C ASP A 117 6.29 46.59 2.01
N ALA A 118 5.45 47.57 2.33
CA ALA A 118 4.70 47.64 3.58
C ALA A 118 3.88 46.36 3.86
N SER A 119 3.50 45.62 2.81
CA SER A 119 2.80 44.34 2.90
C SER A 119 3.67 43.19 3.41
N ASP A 120 4.95 43.17 3.09
CA ASP A 120 5.85 42.11 3.54
C ASP A 120 6.30 42.35 4.97
N ILE A 121 6.53 43.61 5.34
CA ILE A 121 6.76 44.02 6.74
C ILE A 121 5.53 43.67 7.60
N ALA A 122 4.32 43.92 7.11
CA ALA A 122 3.09 43.56 7.83
C ALA A 122 2.94 42.03 8.00
N ARG A 123 3.31 41.25 6.97
CA ARG A 123 3.25 39.78 7.01
C ARG A 123 4.27 39.20 7.99
N ASP A 124 5.51 39.71 7.98
CA ASP A 124 6.55 39.31 8.94
C ASP A 124 6.18 39.72 10.37
N THR A 125 5.63 40.92 10.55
CA THR A 125 5.17 41.39 11.87
C THR A 125 4.06 40.50 12.41
N GLN A 126 3.10 40.10 11.56
CA GLN A 126 2.01 39.20 11.96
C GLN A 126 2.55 37.80 12.31
N ALA A 127 3.51 37.27 11.55
CA ALA A 127 4.15 35.98 11.84
C ALA A 127 4.93 36.01 13.15
N ALA A 128 5.71 37.07 13.40
CA ALA A 128 6.45 37.27 14.64
C ALA A 128 5.51 37.41 15.85
N LEU A 129 4.38 38.10 15.70
CA LEU A 129 3.40 38.28 16.77
C LEU A 129 2.65 36.97 17.08
N ALA A 130 2.30 36.18 16.07
CA ALA A 130 1.70 34.86 16.27
C ALA A 130 2.67 33.86 16.94
N ALA A 131 3.96 33.92 16.59
CA ALA A 131 5.01 33.14 17.24
C ALA A 131 5.25 33.58 18.70
N ALA A 132 5.14 34.89 18.99
CA ALA A 132 5.23 35.40 20.36
C ALA A 132 4.03 35.01 21.22
N GLN A 133 2.83 34.96 20.64
CA GLN A 133 1.59 34.54 21.33
C GLN A 133 1.54 33.04 21.66
N THR A 134 2.24 32.21 20.89
CA THR A 134 2.34 30.76 21.13
C THR A 134 3.52 30.38 22.02
N ASN A 135 4.44 31.31 22.28
CA ASN A 135 5.52 31.14 23.24
C ASN A 135 5.12 31.65 24.63
N SER A 136 5.95 31.37 25.64
CA SER A 136 5.77 31.72 27.05
C SER A 136 5.73 33.23 27.37
N GLY A 137 5.58 34.11 26.35
CA GLY A 137 5.64 35.56 26.48
C GLY A 137 7.06 36.12 26.68
N GLN A 138 8.09 35.26 26.67
CA GLN A 138 9.49 35.66 26.71
C GLN A 138 10.08 35.68 25.30
N ALA A 139 10.88 36.70 25.00
CA ALA A 139 11.62 36.78 23.74
C ALA A 139 12.57 35.57 23.62
N PRO A 140 12.68 34.92 22.45
CA PRO A 140 13.66 33.87 22.23
C PRO A 140 15.06 34.34 22.62
N LEU A 141 15.75 33.55 23.43
CA LEU A 141 17.14 33.85 23.79
C LEU A 141 18.02 33.63 22.56
N GLU A 142 18.52 34.73 21.98
CA GLU A 142 19.51 34.67 20.91
C GLU A 142 20.84 34.17 21.49
N ALA A 143 21.27 33.00 21.04
CA ALA A 143 22.56 32.42 21.42
C ALA A 143 23.67 33.28 20.80
N SER A 144 24.40 34.00 21.64
CA SER A 144 25.58 34.78 21.25
C SER A 144 26.80 34.23 21.99
N PRO A 145 28.04 34.51 21.55
CA PRO A 145 29.24 34.09 22.28
C PRO A 145 29.28 34.55 23.75
N SER A 146 28.58 35.66 24.06
CA SER A 146 28.39 36.21 25.41
C SER A 146 27.18 35.64 26.16
N ASN A 147 26.37 34.79 25.53
CA ASN A 147 25.20 34.12 26.09
C ASN A 147 25.21 32.63 25.69
N PRO A 148 26.05 31.81 26.35
CA PRO A 148 26.14 30.39 26.03
C PRO A 148 24.78 29.71 26.20
N PRO A 149 24.44 28.73 25.34
CA PRO A 149 23.20 27.99 25.49
C PRO A 149 23.13 27.38 26.90
N PRO A 150 21.95 27.34 27.54
CA PRO A 150 21.80 26.72 28.84
C PRO A 150 22.31 25.27 28.77
N PRO A 151 23.03 24.79 29.79
CA PRO A 151 23.47 23.41 29.83
C PRO A 151 22.25 22.51 29.71
N VAL A 152 22.31 21.56 28.76
CA VAL A 152 21.27 20.53 28.63
C VAL A 152 21.33 19.69 29.91
N LEU A 153 20.45 19.97 30.88
CA LEU A 153 20.27 19.07 32.01
C LEU A 153 19.65 17.79 31.45
N SER A 154 20.49 16.82 31.08
CA SER A 154 20.05 15.45 30.83
C SER A 154 19.35 14.98 32.10
N ASN A 155 18.04 14.76 32.01
CA ASN A 155 17.21 14.29 33.11
C ASN A 155 17.59 12.81 33.38
N PRO A 156 18.47 12.49 34.34
CA PRO A 156 19.06 11.16 34.45
C PRO A 156 18.04 10.11 34.94
N GLY A 157 16.88 10.58 35.41
CA GLY A 157 15.82 9.75 35.97
C GLY A 157 14.68 9.39 35.02
N ILE A 158 14.69 9.86 33.77
CA ILE A 158 13.58 9.57 32.83
C ILE A 158 13.99 8.58 31.73
N SER A 159 15.16 8.75 31.11
CA SER A 159 15.54 7.99 29.92
C SER A 159 16.99 8.23 29.54
N ASP A 160 17.83 7.19 29.57
CA ASP A 160 19.24 7.19 29.18
C ASP A 160 19.48 6.40 27.87
N GLU A 161 18.43 6.20 27.07
CA GLU A 161 18.49 5.52 25.77
C GLU A 161 19.32 6.29 24.72
N ASN A 162 19.66 7.56 25.00
CA ASN A 162 20.55 8.38 24.18
C ASN A 162 21.98 8.52 24.77
N ASP A 163 22.29 7.88 25.91
CA ASP A 163 23.63 7.83 26.48
C ASP A 163 24.34 6.53 26.04
N PHE A 164 25.33 6.66 25.16
CA PHE A 164 26.07 5.53 24.60
C PHE A 164 26.89 4.76 25.65
N ALA A 165 27.33 5.39 26.74
CA ALA A 165 28.03 4.71 27.82
C ALA A 165 27.05 3.86 28.65
N ALA A 166 25.88 4.43 28.99
CA ALA A 166 24.86 3.72 29.75
C ALA A 166 24.22 2.55 28.97
N VAL A 167 24.01 2.72 27.66
CA VAL A 167 23.54 1.64 26.76
C VAL A 167 24.60 0.55 26.60
N GLY A 168 25.88 0.91 26.52
CA GLY A 168 27.00 -0.03 26.42
C GLY A 168 27.16 -0.92 27.66
N GLU A 169 26.97 -0.37 28.86
CA GLU A 169 26.99 -1.16 30.09
C GLU A 169 25.77 -2.08 30.24
N ARG A 170 24.60 -1.67 29.74
CA ARG A 170 23.36 -2.47 29.82
C ARG A 170 23.25 -3.56 28.76
N ARG A 171 23.82 -3.34 27.58
CA ARG A 171 23.84 -4.30 26.47
C ARG A 171 25.28 -4.58 26.08
N SER A 172 25.92 -5.47 26.81
CA SER A 172 27.24 -5.96 26.44
C SER A 172 27.20 -6.76 25.14
N LEU A 173 28.32 -6.77 24.41
CA LEU A 173 28.46 -7.51 23.14
C LEU A 173 28.27 -9.02 23.35
N GLU A 174 28.69 -9.52 24.51
CA GLU A 174 28.56 -10.91 24.91
C GLU A 174 27.09 -11.29 25.17
N ALA A 175 26.32 -10.39 25.79
CA ALA A 175 24.90 -10.60 26.02
C ALA A 175 24.11 -10.63 24.69
N ASP A 176 24.47 -9.77 23.74
CA ASP A 176 23.88 -9.76 22.40
C ASP A 176 24.26 -11.02 21.60
N ALA A 177 25.52 -11.44 21.66
CA ALA A 177 25.97 -12.68 21.03
C ALA A 177 25.19 -13.89 21.58
N ALA A 178 25.01 -13.99 22.90
CA ALA A 178 24.23 -15.04 23.53
C ALA A 178 22.74 -15.00 23.10
N GLN A 179 22.16 -13.81 22.92
CA GLN A 179 20.79 -13.66 22.43
C GLN A 179 20.66 -14.12 20.98
N ARG A 180 21.63 -13.79 20.14
CA ARG A 180 21.68 -14.25 18.74
C ARG A 180 21.83 -15.77 18.67
N GLU A 181 22.63 -16.36 19.56
CA GLU A 181 22.77 -17.82 19.68
C GLU A 181 21.43 -18.47 20.07
N ARG A 182 20.72 -17.93 21.07
CA ARG A 182 19.37 -18.37 21.47
C ARG A 182 18.36 -18.24 20.33
N ASN A 183 18.39 -17.13 19.60
CA ASN A 183 17.50 -16.89 18.47
C ASN A 183 17.78 -17.87 17.32
N LYS A 184 19.06 -18.14 17.04
CA LYS A 184 19.47 -19.15 16.06
C LYS A 184 19.05 -20.56 16.47
N ALA A 185 19.19 -20.91 17.75
CA ALA A 185 18.77 -22.21 18.27
C ALA A 185 17.27 -22.47 18.11
N ASN A 186 16.46 -21.41 18.11
CA ASN A 186 15.01 -21.49 17.92
C ASN A 186 14.56 -21.28 16.46
N TYR A 187 15.47 -20.95 15.55
CA TYR A 187 15.12 -20.68 14.16
C TYR A 187 15.04 -21.98 13.35
N THR A 188 13.83 -22.34 12.90
CA THR A 188 13.62 -23.45 11.97
C THR A 188 13.17 -22.90 10.63
N LEU A 189 13.91 -23.18 9.56
CA LEU A 189 13.46 -22.90 8.20
C LEU A 189 12.52 -24.00 7.75
N ILE A 190 11.24 -23.67 7.56
CA ILE A 190 10.31 -24.55 6.86
C ILE A 190 10.58 -24.38 5.38
N GLN A 191 11.16 -25.41 4.76
CA GLN A 191 11.38 -25.40 3.32
C GLN A 191 10.02 -25.43 2.60
N PRO A 192 9.81 -24.59 1.56
CA PRO A 192 8.62 -24.67 0.72
C PRO A 192 8.52 -26.08 0.14
N THR A 193 7.58 -26.86 0.65
CA THR A 193 7.27 -28.18 0.09
C THR A 193 6.29 -27.99 -1.05
N GLU A 194 6.46 -28.73 -2.16
CA GLU A 194 5.49 -28.70 -3.26
C GLU A 194 4.09 -28.97 -2.72
N VAL A 195 3.13 -28.16 -3.18
CA VAL A 195 1.71 -28.36 -2.86
C VAL A 195 1.35 -29.80 -3.22
N PRO A 196 0.83 -30.60 -2.27
CA PRO A 196 0.52 -32.00 -2.53
C PRO A 196 -0.39 -32.13 -3.76
N LYS A 197 0.10 -32.82 -4.79
CA LYS A 197 -0.76 -33.24 -5.91
C LYS A 197 -1.78 -34.20 -5.31
N ARG A 198 -3.07 -33.87 -5.43
CA ARG A 198 -4.18 -34.62 -4.84
C ARG A 198 -4.04 -36.12 -5.19
N SER A 199 -3.55 -36.92 -4.24
CA SER A 199 -3.33 -38.36 -4.41
C SER A 199 -4.57 -39.09 -3.93
N GLY A 200 -5.41 -39.48 -4.89
CA GLY A 200 -6.62 -40.24 -4.61
C GLY A 200 -7.45 -40.44 -5.88
N ASN A 201 -8.21 -41.53 -5.90
CA ASN A 201 -9.12 -41.91 -6.97
C ASN A 201 -10.37 -40.98 -6.98
N SER A 202 -10.17 -39.66 -7.06
CA SER A 202 -11.22 -38.64 -6.98
C SER A 202 -12.00 -38.53 -8.30
N GLY A 203 -12.38 -39.67 -8.88
CA GLY A 203 -13.12 -39.76 -10.13
C GLY A 203 -12.52 -38.94 -11.29
N PRO A 204 -13.26 -38.83 -12.40
CA PRO A 204 -12.94 -37.90 -13.46
C PRO A 204 -13.04 -36.45 -12.96
N ASN A 205 -12.01 -35.64 -13.23
CA ASN A 205 -12.01 -34.23 -12.86
C ASN A 205 -12.80 -33.40 -13.89
N ILE A 206 -14.00 -32.97 -13.50
CA ILE A 206 -14.89 -32.17 -14.35
C ILE A 206 -14.29 -30.79 -14.72
N VAL A 207 -13.46 -30.21 -13.85
CA VAL A 207 -12.80 -28.92 -14.11
C VAL A 207 -11.72 -29.09 -15.17
N ALA A 208 -10.90 -30.13 -15.04
CA ALA A 208 -9.91 -30.46 -16.05
C ALA A 208 -10.58 -30.70 -17.42
N TYR A 209 -11.71 -31.41 -17.43
CA TYR A 209 -12.49 -31.63 -18.63
C TYR A 209 -13.09 -30.33 -19.22
N ALA A 210 -13.60 -29.43 -18.37
CA ALA A 210 -14.11 -28.12 -18.79
C ALA A 210 -13.03 -27.28 -19.48
N LEU A 211 -11.79 -27.35 -19.00
CA LEU A 211 -10.65 -26.61 -19.52
C LEU A 211 -10.01 -27.27 -20.76
N SER A 212 -10.10 -28.59 -20.92
CA SER A 212 -9.53 -29.30 -22.07
C SER A 212 -10.41 -29.25 -23.31
N THR A 213 -11.72 -29.13 -23.13
CA THR A 213 -12.69 -29.12 -24.24
C THR A 213 -13.05 -27.68 -24.62
N ASN A 214 -13.30 -27.44 -25.91
CA ASN A 214 -13.77 -26.15 -26.44
C ASN A 214 -15.17 -26.18 -27.07
N ASN A 215 -15.86 -27.32 -27.01
CA ASN A 215 -17.17 -27.48 -27.65
C ASN A 215 -18.21 -26.50 -27.06
N PRO A 216 -19.02 -25.83 -27.88
CA PRO A 216 -20.18 -25.10 -27.40
C PRO A 216 -21.26 -26.06 -26.86
N ARG A 217 -22.03 -25.62 -25.86
CA ARG A 217 -23.20 -26.37 -25.37
C ARG A 217 -24.25 -26.49 -26.46
N GLY A 218 -24.95 -27.62 -26.52
CA GLY A 218 -25.99 -27.89 -27.52
C GLY A 218 -25.47 -28.23 -28.92
N THR A 219 -24.15 -28.28 -29.13
CA THR A 219 -23.57 -28.57 -30.44
C THR A 219 -22.97 -29.95 -30.49
N ARG A 220 -23.38 -30.75 -31.48
CA ARG A 220 -22.92 -32.14 -31.61
C ARG A 220 -21.43 -32.19 -31.95
N ALA A 221 -20.61 -32.44 -30.94
CA ALA A 221 -19.18 -32.73 -31.09
C ALA A 221 -18.89 -34.22 -31.19
N TYR A 222 -19.79 -35.06 -30.66
CA TYR A 222 -19.65 -36.51 -30.64
C TYR A 222 -20.87 -37.18 -31.28
N GLN A 223 -20.62 -38.20 -32.09
CA GLN A 223 -21.68 -38.97 -32.71
C GLN A 223 -22.45 -39.78 -31.67
N ARG A 224 -23.78 -39.70 -31.72
CA ARG A 224 -24.69 -40.48 -30.87
C ARG A 224 -25.38 -41.51 -31.74
N ILE A 225 -24.93 -42.75 -31.62
CA ILE A 225 -25.49 -43.88 -32.35
C ILE A 225 -26.51 -44.54 -31.42
N GLY A 226 -27.74 -44.02 -31.40
CA GLY A 226 -28.81 -44.55 -30.57
C GLY A 226 -30.00 -43.60 -30.46
N PHE A 227 -31.21 -44.15 -30.38
CA PHE A 227 -32.44 -43.40 -30.15
C PHE A 227 -32.63 -43.15 -28.64
N SER A 228 -31.93 -42.15 -28.11
CA SER A 228 -32.17 -41.66 -26.76
C SER A 228 -33.44 -40.82 -26.77
N SER A 229 -34.55 -41.34 -26.23
CA SER A 229 -35.79 -40.56 -26.12
C SER A 229 -35.66 -39.48 -25.05
N ALA A 230 -36.29 -38.32 -25.27
CA ALA A 230 -36.30 -37.21 -24.30
C ALA A 230 -36.71 -37.66 -22.89
N SER A 231 -37.73 -38.53 -22.80
CA SER A 231 -38.19 -39.10 -21.53
C SER A 231 -37.12 -39.92 -20.79
N ARG A 232 -36.22 -40.61 -21.51
CA ARG A 232 -35.12 -41.37 -20.89
C ARG A 232 -34.04 -40.44 -20.36
N TYR A 233 -33.68 -39.41 -21.14
CA TYR A 233 -32.76 -38.37 -20.72
C TYR A 233 -33.23 -37.68 -19.44
N GLU A 234 -34.48 -37.20 -19.41
CA GLU A 234 -35.07 -36.53 -18.23
C GLU A 234 -35.00 -37.42 -16.98
N LYS A 235 -35.41 -38.69 -17.10
CA LYS A 235 -35.35 -39.67 -16.00
C LYS A 235 -33.93 -39.97 -15.56
N ASN A 236 -32.96 -39.98 -16.47
CA ASN A 236 -31.57 -40.26 -16.15
C ASN A 236 -30.90 -39.05 -15.50
N CYS A 237 -31.20 -37.84 -15.95
CA CYS A 237 -30.72 -36.60 -15.32
C CYS A 237 -31.31 -36.39 -13.93
N ALA A 238 -32.59 -36.73 -13.73
CA ALA A 238 -33.25 -36.66 -12.42
C ALA A 238 -32.63 -37.59 -11.35
N LYS A 239 -31.74 -38.53 -11.71
CA LYS A 239 -31.02 -39.38 -10.75
C LYS A 239 -29.89 -38.64 -10.02
N TYR A 240 -29.47 -37.50 -10.52
CA TYR A 240 -28.37 -36.73 -9.96
C TYR A 240 -28.91 -35.46 -9.31
N ALA A 241 -28.43 -35.15 -8.11
CA ALA A 241 -28.86 -33.96 -7.38
C ALA A 241 -28.30 -32.67 -7.99
N ARG A 242 -27.18 -32.76 -8.72
CA ARG A 242 -26.48 -31.62 -9.32
C ARG A 242 -25.92 -32.01 -10.69
N ALA A 243 -25.84 -31.04 -11.61
CA ALA A 243 -25.28 -31.24 -12.94
C ALA A 243 -23.80 -31.69 -12.91
N ASP A 244 -22.99 -31.16 -12.00
CA ASP A 244 -21.59 -31.59 -11.80
C ASP A 244 -21.47 -33.08 -11.45
N GLN A 245 -22.44 -33.60 -10.68
CA GLN A 245 -22.50 -35.01 -10.32
C GLN A 245 -22.83 -35.86 -11.56
N ALA A 246 -23.80 -35.43 -12.38
CA ALA A 246 -24.11 -36.08 -13.65
C ALA A 246 -22.90 -36.09 -14.58
N GLN A 247 -22.17 -34.98 -14.70
CA GLN A 247 -20.96 -34.90 -15.53
C GLN A 247 -19.86 -35.84 -15.06
N SER A 248 -19.58 -35.87 -13.76
CA SER A 248 -18.58 -36.80 -13.22
C SER A 248 -18.97 -38.27 -13.48
N ALA A 249 -20.24 -38.62 -13.32
CA ALA A 249 -20.75 -39.97 -13.59
C ALA A 249 -20.68 -40.32 -15.08
N PHE A 250 -21.04 -39.37 -15.95
CA PHE A 250 -20.91 -39.49 -17.40
C PHE A 250 -19.46 -39.78 -17.81
N LEU A 251 -18.51 -38.94 -17.37
CA LEU A 251 -17.08 -39.14 -17.63
C LEU A 251 -16.57 -40.48 -17.09
N SER A 252 -17.08 -40.94 -15.94
CA SER A 252 -16.63 -42.20 -15.32
C SER A 252 -17.08 -43.45 -16.08
N ARG A 253 -18.15 -43.35 -16.88
CA ARG A 253 -18.76 -44.47 -17.60
C ARG A 253 -18.52 -44.43 -19.12
N GLY A 254 -17.54 -43.65 -19.56
CA GLY A 254 -17.12 -43.56 -20.98
C GLY A 254 -17.24 -42.16 -21.57
N GLY A 255 -17.95 -41.27 -20.89
CA GLY A 255 -18.05 -39.86 -21.23
C GLY A 255 -18.54 -39.62 -22.66
N PRO A 256 -17.98 -38.61 -23.36
CA PRO A 256 -18.48 -38.19 -24.66
C PRO A 256 -18.35 -39.22 -25.78
N LYS A 257 -17.42 -40.16 -25.63
CA LYS A 257 -17.21 -41.24 -26.62
C LYS A 257 -18.28 -42.31 -26.50
N VAL A 258 -18.70 -42.64 -25.28
CA VAL A 258 -19.67 -43.70 -25.01
C VAL A 258 -20.62 -43.22 -23.92
N ASP A 259 -21.74 -42.62 -24.33
CA ASP A 259 -22.80 -42.22 -23.41
C ASP A 259 -23.64 -43.43 -22.96
N ARG A 260 -23.07 -44.24 -22.06
CA ARG A 260 -23.75 -45.41 -21.48
C ARG A 260 -24.97 -45.04 -20.63
N LEU A 261 -25.05 -43.78 -20.21
CA LEU A 261 -26.06 -43.31 -19.28
C LEU A 261 -27.19 -42.53 -19.94
N GLY A 262 -27.08 -42.22 -21.22
CA GLY A 262 -28.05 -41.40 -21.93
C GLY A 262 -28.19 -40.02 -21.28
N LEU A 263 -27.07 -39.41 -20.91
CA LEU A 263 -27.03 -38.09 -20.27
C LEU A 263 -26.70 -36.96 -21.24
N ASP A 264 -26.28 -37.27 -22.46
CA ASP A 264 -25.85 -36.29 -23.47
C ASP A 264 -26.44 -36.67 -24.84
N PRO A 265 -27.75 -36.44 -25.06
CA PRO A 265 -28.47 -36.83 -26.27
C PRO A 265 -28.11 -35.97 -27.50
N ASP A 266 -27.72 -34.73 -27.28
CA ASP A 266 -27.26 -33.77 -28.30
C ASP A 266 -25.82 -34.01 -28.74
N GLY A 267 -25.02 -34.68 -27.91
CA GLY A 267 -23.67 -35.11 -28.21
C GLY A 267 -22.64 -34.01 -28.06
N ASP A 268 -22.88 -33.02 -27.20
CA ASP A 268 -21.99 -31.87 -27.00
C ASP A 268 -20.81 -32.18 -26.05
N GLY A 269 -20.86 -33.34 -25.38
CA GLY A 269 -19.89 -33.80 -24.42
C GLY A 269 -20.17 -33.32 -22.99
N TYR A 270 -21.35 -32.76 -22.75
CA TYR A 270 -21.82 -32.27 -21.45
C TYR A 270 -23.09 -33.02 -21.04
N ALA A 271 -23.07 -33.55 -19.83
CA ALA A 271 -24.14 -34.34 -19.28
C ALA A 271 -25.22 -33.42 -18.70
N CYS A 272 -26.47 -33.68 -19.08
CA CYS A 272 -27.63 -32.94 -18.60
C CYS A 272 -27.45 -31.42 -18.81
N ASP A 273 -27.80 -30.61 -17.82
CA ASP A 273 -27.67 -29.16 -17.88
C ASP A 273 -26.27 -28.64 -17.47
N TRP A 274 -25.24 -29.50 -17.49
CA TRP A 274 -23.90 -29.08 -17.08
C TRP A 274 -23.30 -28.03 -18.01
N ASP A 275 -22.72 -26.97 -17.41
CA ASP A 275 -22.12 -25.85 -18.13
C ASP A 275 -20.63 -25.70 -17.77
N PRO A 276 -19.70 -25.83 -18.75
CA PRO A 276 -18.28 -25.63 -18.51
C PRO A 276 -17.87 -24.15 -18.37
N SER A 277 -18.76 -23.21 -18.75
CA SER A 277 -18.43 -21.79 -18.87
C SER A 277 -17.90 -21.14 -17.59
N PRO A 278 -18.46 -21.41 -16.39
CA PRO A 278 -17.94 -20.84 -15.14
C PRO A 278 -16.48 -21.24 -14.88
N PHE A 279 -16.12 -22.50 -15.13
CA PHE A 279 -14.75 -23.01 -14.96
C PHE A 279 -13.78 -22.36 -15.96
N ARG A 280 -14.20 -22.21 -17.22
CA ARG A 280 -13.39 -21.55 -18.26
C ARG A 280 -13.22 -20.04 -18.02
N LYS A 281 -14.18 -19.39 -17.37
CA LYS A 281 -14.06 -17.98 -16.98
C LYS A 281 -13.10 -17.81 -15.82
N ALA A 282 -13.21 -18.66 -14.79
CA ALA A 282 -12.33 -18.62 -13.62
C ALA A 282 -10.85 -18.85 -13.97
N ALA A 283 -10.55 -19.69 -14.96
CA ALA A 283 -9.16 -19.95 -15.38
C ALA A 283 -8.53 -18.85 -16.25
N ARG A 284 -9.30 -17.82 -16.66
CA ARG A 284 -8.82 -16.70 -17.51
C ARG A 284 -8.53 -15.42 -16.73
N ASN A 285 -8.82 -15.40 -15.42
CA ASN A 285 -8.47 -14.31 -14.51
C ASN A 285 -7.13 -14.59 -13.83
#